data_AF-A0A940A205-F1
#
_entry.id   AF-A0A940A205-F1
#
_cell.length_a   1.000
_cell.length_b   1.000
_cell.length_c   1.000
_cell.angle_alpha   90.00
_cell.angle_beta   90.00
_cell.angle_gamma   90.00
#
_symmetry.space_group_name_H-M   'P 1'
#
loop_
_entity.id
_entity.type
_entity.pdbx_description
1 polymer ?
#
loop_
_entity_poly.entity_id
_entity_poly.type
_entity_poly.pdbx_seq_one_letter_code
_entity_poly.pdbx_strand_id
1 'polypeptide(L)'
;MKIRALIMAVLLMMSFTACSFVKAGEVNPSQNNSQEEEEGDRSLEELKAQYPEYFELSSFKGIEFYIWEMSEDSFRCGMMSGTNRSKTDEEIWDLANRSLSITEAKKILEYQDIKYQDVIVMPVIQPVSSYQYEINDEYWAKLKKVFDDNGMNVNIIVK
;
A
#
# COMPACT_ATOMS: atom_id res chain seq x y z
N MET A 1 5.40 -43.22 -0.62
CA MET A 1 6.36 -42.57 -1.54
C MET A 1 5.75 -42.45 -2.93
N LYS A 2 5.42 -41.22 -3.35
CA LYS A 2 5.55 -40.70 -4.74
C LYS A 2 4.94 -39.29 -4.77
N ILE A 3 5.83 -38.31 -4.61
CA ILE A 3 5.62 -36.88 -4.82
C ILE A 3 5.38 -36.64 -6.30
N ARG A 4 4.35 -35.89 -6.69
CA ARG A 4 4.36 -35.06 -7.91
C ARG A 4 3.55 -33.79 -7.68
N ALA A 5 4.30 -32.71 -7.48
CA ALA A 5 3.86 -31.33 -7.50
C ALA A 5 3.27 -30.98 -8.87
N LEU A 6 2.16 -30.25 -8.88
CA LEU A 6 1.59 -29.61 -10.05
C LEU A 6 1.84 -28.10 -9.91
N ILE A 7 3.05 -27.66 -10.23
CA ILE A 7 3.37 -26.23 -10.38
C ILE A 7 3.12 -25.92 -11.86
N MET A 8 2.00 -25.25 -12.14
CA MET A 8 1.68 -24.72 -13.46
C MET A 8 2.54 -23.49 -13.73
N ALA A 9 3.55 -23.68 -14.57
CA ALA A 9 4.36 -22.61 -15.15
C ALA A 9 3.51 -21.80 -16.15
N VAL A 10 3.21 -20.54 -15.83
CA VAL A 10 2.68 -19.59 -16.81
C VAL A 10 3.87 -18.92 -17.50
N LEU A 11 4.08 -19.33 -18.75
CA LEU A 11 5.11 -18.85 -19.66
C LEU A 11 4.82 -17.41 -20.11
N LEU A 12 5.81 -16.53 -19.90
CA LEU A 12 5.95 -15.23 -20.56
C LEU A 12 6.05 -15.42 -22.08
N MET A 13 5.15 -14.81 -22.83
CA MET A 13 5.26 -14.64 -24.29
C MET A 13 5.66 -13.19 -24.58
N MET A 14 6.96 -12.93 -24.69
CA MET A 14 7.47 -11.72 -25.36
C MET A 14 7.59 -12.01 -26.86
N SER A 15 6.73 -11.39 -27.65
CA SER A 15 6.84 -11.40 -29.11
C SER A 15 7.88 -10.37 -29.56
N PHE A 16 9.04 -10.84 -30.01
CA PHE A 16 9.95 -10.08 -30.84
C PHE A 16 9.53 -10.21 -32.30
N THR A 17 9.25 -9.08 -32.96
CA THR A 17 9.30 -8.99 -34.42
C THR A 17 9.97 -7.67 -34.81
N ALA A 18 10.90 -7.80 -35.76
CA ALA A 18 12.04 -6.94 -35.96
C ALA A 18 11.85 -5.78 -36.96
N CYS A 19 12.73 -4.79 -36.79
CA CYS A 19 13.42 -3.92 -37.76
C CYS A 19 12.62 -3.06 -38.74
N SER A 20 12.93 -1.75 -38.73
CA SER A 20 13.52 -1.09 -39.92
C SER A 20 14.14 0.30 -39.68
N PHE A 21 15.41 0.38 -40.12
CA PHE A 21 16.17 1.51 -40.67
C PHE A 21 16.77 2.64 -39.80
N VAL A 22 18.09 2.77 -39.98
CA VAL A 22 19.08 3.67 -39.37
C VAL A 22 19.03 5.09 -39.96
N LYS A 23 19.25 6.11 -39.13
CA LYS A 23 20.02 7.29 -39.54
C LYS A 23 20.88 7.82 -38.39
N ALA A 24 22.15 8.07 -38.70
CA ALA A 24 23.23 8.41 -37.79
C ALA A 24 23.08 9.80 -37.15
N GLY A 25 23.37 9.87 -35.85
CA GLY A 25 23.62 11.08 -35.08
C GLY A 25 24.10 10.67 -33.68
N GLU A 26 25.33 11.02 -33.36
CA GLU A 26 25.98 10.77 -32.06
C GLU A 26 25.15 11.34 -30.90
N VAL A 27 24.97 10.58 -29.79
CA VAL A 27 25.16 11.00 -28.38
C VAL A 27 25.11 9.76 -27.47
N ASN A 28 25.97 9.81 -26.45
CA ASN A 28 26.37 8.89 -25.38
C ASN A 28 25.33 8.02 -24.63
N PRO A 29 25.81 7.03 -23.83
CA PRO A 29 25.06 5.86 -23.42
C PRO A 29 24.32 5.98 -22.08
N SER A 30 23.31 5.12 -21.94
CA SER A 30 22.71 4.60 -20.70
C SER A 30 21.93 5.57 -19.83
N GLN A 31 20.60 5.44 -19.87
CA GLN A 31 19.82 5.36 -18.63
C GLN A 31 18.81 4.23 -18.79
N ASN A 32 19.19 3.08 -18.25
CA ASN A 32 18.25 2.04 -17.88
C ASN A 32 17.48 2.61 -16.69
N ASN A 33 16.34 3.26 -16.94
CA ASN A 33 15.50 3.74 -15.86
C ASN A 33 14.61 2.58 -15.41
N SER A 34 15.16 1.70 -14.57
CA SER A 34 14.35 0.94 -13.63
C SER A 34 13.63 1.97 -12.77
N GLN A 35 12.32 2.13 -12.98
CA GLN A 35 11.47 2.93 -12.10
C GLN A 35 11.46 2.26 -10.72
N GLU A 36 12.36 2.69 -9.87
CA GLU A 36 12.14 2.68 -8.43
C GLU A 36 11.16 3.83 -8.18
N GLU A 37 9.88 3.50 -8.03
CA GLU A 37 8.84 4.46 -7.65
C GLU A 37 9.17 4.97 -6.24
N GLU A 38 9.52 6.25 -6.10
CA GLU A 38 9.55 6.91 -4.79
C GLU A 38 8.11 6.89 -4.23
N GLU A 39 7.88 5.97 -3.30
CA GLU A 39 6.58 5.65 -2.70
C GLU A 39 6.09 6.82 -1.82
N GLY A 40 5.55 7.86 -2.45
CA GLY A 40 5.07 9.06 -1.75
C GLY A 40 5.09 10.37 -2.53
N ASP A 41 5.48 10.39 -3.80
CA ASP A 41 5.60 11.65 -4.58
C ASP A 41 4.27 12.16 -5.16
N ARG A 42 3.18 11.38 -5.11
CA ARG A 42 1.88 11.83 -5.67
C ARG A 42 1.40 13.13 -5.03
N SER A 43 0.95 14.05 -5.87
CA SER A 43 0.33 15.31 -5.47
C SER A 43 -1.05 15.08 -4.84
N LEU A 44 -1.54 16.05 -4.08
CA LEU A 44 -2.84 15.95 -3.44
C LEU A 44 -3.97 15.89 -4.49
N GLU A 45 -3.81 16.62 -5.60
CA GLU A 45 -4.74 16.63 -6.72
C GLU A 45 -4.86 15.25 -7.37
N GLU A 46 -3.74 14.56 -7.59
CA GLU A 46 -3.71 13.19 -8.10
C GLU A 46 -4.36 12.21 -7.11
N LEU A 47 -4.02 12.32 -5.82
CA LEU A 47 -4.62 11.48 -4.77
C LEU A 47 -6.13 11.68 -4.72
N LYS A 48 -6.61 12.92 -4.84
CA LYS A 48 -8.03 13.24 -4.80
C LYS A 48 -8.77 12.78 -6.06
N ALA A 49 -8.12 12.82 -7.22
CA ALA A 49 -8.69 12.30 -8.46
C ALA A 49 -8.79 10.76 -8.44
N GLN A 50 -7.80 10.09 -7.86
CA GLN A 50 -7.71 8.63 -7.85
C GLN A 50 -8.50 7.98 -6.72
N TYR A 51 -8.54 8.61 -5.54
CA TYR A 51 -9.20 8.08 -4.34
C TYR A 51 -10.09 9.13 -3.67
N PRO A 52 -11.11 9.65 -4.37
CA PRO A 52 -11.98 10.70 -3.83
C PRO A 52 -12.63 10.33 -2.49
N GLU A 53 -12.92 9.04 -2.27
CA GLU A 53 -13.50 8.52 -1.03
C GLU A 53 -12.66 8.79 0.23
N TYR A 54 -11.33 8.88 0.09
CA TYR A 54 -10.46 9.21 1.23
C TYR A 54 -10.52 10.70 1.59
N PHE A 55 -11.08 11.54 0.73
CA PHE A 55 -11.28 12.96 0.98
C PHE A 55 -12.66 13.29 1.56
N GLU A 56 -13.51 12.27 1.76
CA GLU A 56 -14.86 12.38 2.33
C GLU A 56 -15.00 11.67 3.68
N LEU A 57 -13.87 11.33 4.32
CA LEU A 57 -13.84 10.65 5.61
C LEU A 57 -14.41 11.52 6.74
N SER A 58 -15.17 10.88 7.63
CA SER A 58 -15.65 11.47 8.89
C SER A 58 -14.85 10.92 10.07
N SER A 59 -14.15 11.81 10.77
CA SER A 59 -13.41 11.48 12.00
C SER A 59 -14.27 11.40 13.26
N PHE A 60 -15.61 11.53 13.15
CA PHE A 60 -16.52 11.57 14.32
C PHE A 60 -16.38 10.35 15.25
N LYS A 61 -15.98 9.19 14.71
CA LYS A 61 -15.71 7.95 15.46
C LYS A 61 -14.28 7.45 15.27
N GLY A 62 -13.37 8.36 14.92
CA GLY A 62 -12.03 8.05 14.48
C GLY A 62 -11.97 7.59 13.02
N ILE A 63 -10.74 7.42 12.53
CA ILE A 63 -10.42 6.87 11.22
C ILE A 63 -9.76 5.51 11.43
N GLU A 64 -10.31 4.48 10.80
CA GLU A 64 -9.76 3.13 10.85
C GLU A 64 -8.72 2.97 9.73
N PHE A 65 -7.49 2.63 10.11
CA PHE A 65 -6.37 2.32 9.22
C PHE A 65 -6.24 0.81 9.10
N TYR A 66 -6.55 0.26 7.94
CA TYR A 66 -6.34 -1.16 7.64
C TYR A 66 -4.94 -1.33 7.06
N ILE A 67 -4.09 -2.09 7.73
CA ILE A 67 -2.67 -2.22 7.37
C ILE A 67 -2.38 -3.59 6.79
N TRP A 68 -1.76 -3.61 5.62
CA TRP A 68 -1.21 -4.81 5.00
C TRP A 68 0.31 -4.71 4.92
N GLU A 69 0.99 -5.75 5.39
CA GLU A 69 2.41 -5.94 5.12
C GLU A 69 2.54 -6.70 3.78
N MET A 70 3.05 -6.01 2.77
CA MET A 70 3.15 -6.51 1.39
C MET A 70 4.41 -7.36 1.17
N SER A 71 5.47 -7.02 1.91
CA SER A 71 6.73 -7.75 2.05
C SER A 71 7.40 -7.31 3.35
N GLU A 72 8.54 -7.91 3.69
CA GLU A 72 9.33 -7.48 4.85
C GLU A 72 9.56 -5.96 4.82
N ASP A 73 9.14 -5.30 5.90
CA ASP A 73 9.21 -3.85 6.13
C ASP A 73 8.44 -2.97 5.11
N SER A 74 7.62 -3.55 4.24
CA SER A 74 6.78 -2.83 3.28
C SER A 74 5.32 -2.84 3.72
N PHE A 75 4.81 -1.67 4.12
CA PHE A 75 3.45 -1.52 4.61
C PHE A 75 2.63 -0.64 3.68
N ARG A 76 1.42 -1.11 3.39
CA ARG A 76 0.37 -0.33 2.73
C ARG A 76 -0.84 -0.22 3.63
N CYS A 77 -1.62 0.83 3.41
CA CYS A 77 -2.78 1.10 4.24
C CYS A 77 -4.01 1.50 3.44
N GLY A 78 -5.18 1.31 4.05
CA GLY A 78 -6.45 1.82 3.57
C GLY A 78 -7.18 2.51 4.70
N MET A 79 -8.01 3.49 4.38
CA MET A 79 -8.69 4.31 5.39
C MET A 79 -10.21 4.19 5.26
N MET A 80 -10.88 4.03 6.40
CA MET A 80 -12.34 4.11 6.47
C MET A 80 -12.76 4.95 7.67
N SER A 81 -13.93 5.58 7.58
CA SER A 81 -14.52 6.21 8.76
C SER A 81 -14.88 5.14 9.79
N GLY A 82 -14.56 5.40 11.05
CA GLY A 82 -14.94 4.54 12.16
C GLY A 82 -16.45 4.36 12.23
N THR A 83 -16.90 3.13 12.47
CA THR A 83 -18.33 2.82 12.62
C THR A 83 -18.58 1.99 13.87
N ASN A 84 -19.82 1.99 14.38
CA ASN A 84 -20.21 1.09 15.48
C ASN A 84 -20.51 -0.35 15.00
N ARG A 85 -19.93 -0.75 13.87
CA ARG A 85 -20.03 -2.10 13.33
C ARG A 85 -18.65 -2.54 12.84
N SER A 86 -18.44 -3.85 12.83
CA SER A 86 -17.32 -4.44 12.10
C SER A 86 -17.50 -4.19 10.59
N LYS A 87 -16.39 -3.99 9.89
CA LYS A 87 -16.37 -4.03 8.41
C LYS A 87 -16.44 -5.48 7.96
N THR A 88 -17.05 -5.70 6.81
CA THR A 88 -17.01 -7.01 6.17
C THR A 88 -15.64 -7.25 5.54
N ASP A 89 -15.31 -8.51 5.35
CA ASP A 89 -14.08 -8.89 4.63
C ASP A 89 -14.07 -8.27 3.23
N GLU A 90 -15.20 -8.26 2.52
CA GLU A 90 -15.35 -7.63 1.20
C GLU A 90 -14.98 -6.14 1.21
N GLU A 91 -15.46 -5.37 2.19
CA GLU A 91 -15.10 -3.95 2.34
C GLU A 91 -13.59 -3.77 2.54
N ILE A 92 -12.96 -4.64 3.34
CA ILE A 92 -11.52 -4.59 3.62
C ILE A 92 -10.72 -5.01 2.36
N TRP A 93 -11.19 -5.99 1.59
CA TRP A 93 -10.52 -6.42 0.36
C TRP A 93 -10.63 -5.39 -0.78
N ASP A 94 -11.79 -4.76 -0.93
CA ASP A 94 -11.98 -3.67 -1.87
C ASP A 94 -11.09 -2.47 -1.53
N LEU A 95 -10.77 -2.30 -0.25
CA LEU A 95 -9.87 -1.29 0.25
C LEU A 95 -8.39 -1.62 -0.05
N ALA A 96 -8.00 -2.90 0.03
CA ALA A 96 -6.64 -3.34 -0.31
C ALA A 96 -6.25 -3.00 -1.76
N ASN A 97 -7.20 -3.14 -2.70
CA ASN A 97 -7.03 -2.79 -4.11
C ASN A 97 -6.80 -1.28 -4.34
N ARG A 98 -7.14 -0.45 -3.35
CA ARG A 98 -6.98 1.02 -3.34
C ARG A 98 -6.09 1.45 -2.18
N SER A 99 -5.14 0.60 -1.81
CA SER A 99 -4.22 0.89 -0.72
C SER A 99 -3.25 2.01 -1.09
N LEU A 100 -2.88 2.79 -0.09
CA LEU A 100 -1.98 3.92 -0.12
C LEU A 100 -0.67 3.55 0.58
N SER A 101 0.40 4.25 0.24
CA SER A 101 1.56 4.32 1.12
C SER A 101 1.20 5.09 2.40
N ILE A 102 1.96 4.87 3.47
CA ILE A 102 1.78 5.61 4.74
C ILE A 102 1.98 7.12 4.53
N THR A 103 2.92 7.51 3.68
CA THR A 103 3.20 8.91 3.31
C THR A 103 1.99 9.57 2.63
N GLU A 104 1.30 8.85 1.76
CA GLU A 104 0.12 9.37 1.05
C GLU A 104 -1.08 9.51 1.98
N ALA A 105 -1.32 8.51 2.82
CA ALA A 105 -2.35 8.58 3.85
C ALA A 105 -2.11 9.78 4.79
N LYS A 106 -0.85 10.02 5.17
CA LYS A 106 -0.45 11.22 5.93
C LYS A 106 -0.88 12.51 5.24
N LYS A 107 -0.55 12.69 3.95
CA LYS A 107 -0.92 13.90 3.18
C LYS A 107 -2.43 14.14 3.20
N ILE A 108 -3.23 13.07 3.07
CA ILE A 108 -4.69 13.16 3.08
C ILE A 108 -5.20 13.57 4.47
N LEU A 109 -4.70 12.95 5.53
CA LEU A 109 -5.09 13.29 6.90
C LEU A 109 -4.74 14.74 7.26
N GLU A 110 -3.55 15.21 6.88
CA GLU A 110 -3.12 16.59 7.09
C GLU A 110 -4.00 17.59 6.32
N TYR A 111 -4.35 17.28 5.07
CA TYR A 111 -5.25 18.11 4.28
C TYR A 111 -6.64 18.24 4.91
N GLN A 112 -7.13 17.18 5.56
CA GLN A 112 -8.44 17.16 6.22
C GLN A 112 -8.40 17.66 7.67
N ASP A 113 -7.24 18.10 8.19
CA ASP A 113 -7.04 18.47 9.60
C ASP A 113 -7.46 17.35 10.58
N ILE A 114 -7.26 16.09 10.18
CA ILE A 114 -7.54 14.92 11.02
C ILE A 114 -6.33 14.64 11.91
N LYS A 115 -6.56 14.60 13.22
CA LYS A 115 -5.52 14.32 14.21
C LYS A 115 -5.15 12.84 14.20
N TYR A 116 -3.86 12.53 14.26
CA TYR A 116 -3.38 11.15 14.30
C TYR A 116 -3.85 10.37 15.54
N GLN A 117 -4.21 11.05 16.63
CA GLN A 117 -4.80 10.42 17.81
C GLN A 117 -6.18 9.83 17.54
N ASP A 118 -6.88 10.31 16.51
CA ASP A 118 -8.18 9.80 16.08
C ASP A 118 -8.03 8.61 15.11
N VAL A 119 -6.79 8.23 14.75
CA VAL A 119 -6.51 7.07 13.91
C VAL A 119 -6.44 5.81 14.76
N ILE A 120 -7.14 4.77 14.31
CA ILE A 120 -7.22 3.45 14.92
C ILE A 120 -6.61 2.46 13.93
N VAL A 121 -5.49 1.84 14.32
CA VAL A 121 -4.75 0.92 13.45
C VAL A 121 -5.29 -0.51 13.57
N MET A 122 -5.58 -1.14 12.43
CA MET A 122 -6.16 -2.46 12.27
C MET A 122 -5.27 -3.30 11.33
N PRO A 123 -4.46 -4.23 11.84
CA PRO A 123 -3.63 -5.09 11.00
C PRO A 123 -4.49 -6.13 10.28
N VAL A 124 -4.18 -6.42 9.02
CA VAL A 124 -4.94 -7.35 8.19
C VAL A 124 -4.04 -8.39 7.57
N ILE A 125 -4.10 -9.63 8.07
CA ILE A 125 -3.38 -10.76 7.46
C ILE A 125 -3.96 -11.05 6.08
N GLN A 126 -3.10 -11.08 5.06
CA GLN A 126 -3.52 -11.42 3.70
C GLN A 126 -3.68 -12.93 3.53
N PRO A 127 -4.86 -13.43 3.12
CA PRO A 127 -5.05 -14.87 2.90
C PRO A 127 -4.44 -15.37 1.58
N VAL A 128 -4.19 -14.47 0.61
CA VAL A 128 -3.76 -14.81 -0.76
C VAL A 128 -2.40 -14.18 -1.10
N SER A 129 -1.45 -14.23 -0.15
CA SER A 129 -0.05 -13.85 -0.39
C SER A 129 0.87 -15.04 -0.20
N SER A 130 1.95 -15.13 -0.99
CA SER A 130 3.05 -16.05 -0.70
C SER A 130 3.92 -15.55 0.46
N TYR A 131 3.81 -14.26 0.81
CA TYR A 131 4.43 -13.68 1.99
C TYR A 131 3.56 -13.98 3.21
N GLN A 132 4.16 -14.63 4.21
CA GLN A 132 3.50 -14.96 5.47
C GLN A 132 4.15 -14.15 6.58
N TYR A 133 3.31 -13.53 7.41
CA TYR A 133 3.73 -12.79 8.58
C TYR A 133 2.71 -13.03 9.69
N GLU A 134 3.15 -12.80 10.92
CA GLU A 134 2.33 -12.91 12.11
C GLU A 134 2.21 -11.55 12.76
N ILE A 135 1.01 -11.24 13.28
CA ILE A 135 0.78 -10.03 14.06
C ILE A 135 1.32 -10.30 15.48
N ASN A 136 2.62 -10.08 15.65
CA ASN A 136 3.35 -10.26 16.90
C ASN A 136 4.04 -8.94 17.32
N ASP A 137 4.82 -8.96 18.40
CA ASP A 137 5.51 -7.77 18.90
C ASP A 137 6.51 -7.17 17.89
N GLU A 138 7.12 -8.00 17.04
CA GLU A 138 8.04 -7.56 15.99
C GLU A 138 7.28 -6.81 14.88
N TYR A 139 6.14 -7.34 14.44
CA TYR A 139 5.25 -6.66 13.49
C TYR A 139 4.88 -5.26 14.00
N TRP A 140 4.45 -5.17 15.26
CA TRP A 140 4.06 -3.90 15.85
C TRP A 140 5.25 -2.93 15.99
N ALA A 141 6.45 -3.43 16.31
CA ALA A 141 7.65 -2.63 16.36
C ALA A 141 8.01 -2.05 14.98
N LYS A 142 7.95 -2.88 13.92
CA LYS A 142 8.17 -2.46 12.53
C LYS A 142 7.15 -1.41 12.10
N LEU A 143 5.86 -1.68 12.31
CA LEU A 143 4.79 -0.77 11.95
C LEU A 143 4.88 0.56 12.71
N LYS A 144 5.17 0.52 14.01
CA LYS A 144 5.37 1.74 14.80
C LYS A 144 6.56 2.54 14.27
N LYS A 145 7.66 1.89 13.93
CA LYS A 145 8.83 2.55 13.34
C LYS A 145 8.45 3.28 12.04
N VAL A 146 7.68 2.65 11.16
CA VAL A 146 7.21 3.26 9.92
C VAL A 146 6.38 4.52 10.18
N PHE A 147 5.46 4.48 11.15
CA PHE A 147 4.69 5.66 11.54
C PHE A 147 5.58 6.76 12.14
N ASP A 148 6.50 6.41 13.04
CA ASP A 148 7.44 7.35 13.67
C ASP A 148 8.34 8.03 12.62
N ASP A 149 8.90 7.26 11.68
CA ASP A 149 9.74 7.77 10.58
C ASP A 149 8.98 8.75 9.69
N ASN A 150 7.66 8.55 9.54
CA ASN A 150 6.76 9.45 8.82
C ASN A 150 6.25 10.62 9.68
N GLY A 151 6.62 10.71 10.95
CA GLY A 151 6.15 11.74 11.88
C GLY A 151 4.68 11.60 12.27
N MET A 152 4.10 10.41 12.12
CA MET A 152 2.71 10.10 12.47
C MET A 152 2.64 9.49 13.88
N ASN A 153 2.25 10.27 14.87
CA ASN A 153 2.02 9.75 16.23
C ASN A 153 0.60 9.19 16.36
N VAL A 154 0.41 7.96 15.89
CA VAL A 154 -0.89 7.26 15.89
C VAL A 154 -1.12 6.46 17.17
N ASN A 155 -2.39 6.36 17.58
CA ASN A 155 -2.79 5.46 18.65
C ASN A 155 -2.95 4.04 18.10
N ILE A 156 -1.94 3.20 18.29
CA ILE A 156 -2.03 1.79 17.93
C ILE A 156 -2.90 1.09 18.99
N ILE A 157 -4.14 0.76 18.61
CA ILE A 157 -5.06 -0.01 19.44
C ILE A 157 -5.07 -1.45 18.94
N VAL A 158 -4.41 -2.33 19.69
CA VAL A 158 -4.46 -3.78 19.43
C VAL A 158 -5.83 -4.29 19.91
N LYS A 159 -6.68 -4.72 18.98
CA LYS A 159 -7.97 -5.36 19.29
C LYS A 159 -7.87 -6.87 19.17
#